data_AF-A0A1G2SG07-F1
#
_entry.id   AF-A0A1G2SG07-F1
#
_cell.length_a   1.000
_cell.length_b   1.000
_cell.length_c   1.000
_cell.angle_alpha   90.00
_cell.angle_beta   90.00
_cell.angle_gamma   90.00
#
_symmetry.space_group_name_H-M   'P 1'
#
loop_
_entity.id
_entity.type
_entity.pdbx_description
1 polymer ?
#
loop_
_entity_poly.entity_id
_entity_poly.type
_entity_poly.pdbx_seq_one_letter_code
_entity_poly.pdbx_strand_id
1 'polypeptide(L)'
;MIPLEQLLVRFKNLTNTEKAKKELIGSGIQKIVGVTIPVSSISFSKNTIFFKVSPIIKTEIFLKKEEVLNTIRTVPGLSHITDIK
;
A
#
# COMPACT_ATOMS: atom_id res chain seq x y z
N MET A 1 -37.17 -2.73 -13.38
CA MET A 1 -36.62 -2.01 -12.22
C MET A 1 -35.47 -2.83 -11.69
N ILE A 2 -34.25 -2.30 -11.69
CA ILE A 2 -33.08 -3.08 -11.27
C ILE A 2 -33.08 -3.12 -9.73
N PRO A 3 -33.02 -4.31 -9.10
CA PRO A 3 -32.88 -4.44 -7.67
C PRO A 3 -31.60 -3.75 -7.18
N LEU A 4 -31.66 -3.01 -6.08
CA LEU A 4 -30.52 -2.27 -5.52
C LEU A 4 -29.29 -3.17 -5.31
N GLU A 5 -29.52 -4.40 -4.88
CA GLU A 5 -28.51 -5.45 -4.71
C GLU A 5 -27.76 -5.80 -6.00
N GLN A 6 -28.44 -5.87 -7.15
CA GLN A 6 -27.77 -6.08 -8.44
C GLN A 6 -26.94 -4.87 -8.88
N LEU A 7 -27.38 -3.67 -8.52
CA LEU A 7 -26.63 -2.44 -8.77
C LEU A 7 -25.34 -2.43 -7.93
N LEU A 8 -25.44 -2.75 -6.64
CA LEU A 8 -24.30 -2.81 -5.73
C LEU A 8 -23.27 -3.88 -6.12
N VAL A 9 -23.70 -5.02 -6.66
CA VAL A 9 -22.79 -6.05 -7.18
C VAL A 9 -21.94 -5.54 -8.36
N ARG A 10 -22.47 -4.67 -9.22
CA ARG A 10 -21.70 -4.06 -10.32
C ARG A 10 -20.59 -3.13 -9.82
N PHE A 11 -20.81 -2.48 -8.67
CA PHE A 11 -19.82 -1.62 -8.03
C PHE A 11 -18.80 -2.38 -7.17
N LYS A 12 -19.10 -3.64 -6.81
CA LYS A 12 -18.21 -4.48 -5.98
C LYS A 12 -16.81 -4.67 -6.58
N ASN A 13 -16.72 -4.73 -7.91
CA ASN A 13 -15.46 -4.89 -8.64
C ASN A 13 -14.86 -3.57 -9.15
N LEU A 14 -15.55 -2.45 -8.96
CA LEU A 14 -15.06 -1.14 -9.41
C LEU A 14 -13.87 -0.67 -8.56
N THR A 15 -13.86 -1.06 -7.29
CA THR A 15 -12.84 -0.63 -6.33
C THR A 15 -11.66 -1.59 -6.37
N ASN A 16 -10.75 -1.38 -7.32
CA ASN A 16 -9.40 -1.93 -7.28
C ASN A 16 -8.59 -1.24 -6.15
N THR A 17 -9.11 -1.34 -4.93
CA THR A 17 -8.56 -0.75 -3.71
C THR A 17 -7.14 -1.21 -3.48
N GLU A 18 -6.81 -2.44 -3.84
CA GLU A 18 -5.43 -2.95 -3.70
C GLU A 18 -4.46 -2.20 -4.60
N LYS A 19 -4.76 -2.03 -5.89
CA LYS A 19 -3.87 -1.28 -6.80
C LYS A 19 -3.72 0.18 -6.36
N ALA A 20 -4.82 0.83 -6.00
CA ALA A 20 -4.81 2.20 -5.50
C ALA A 20 -3.99 2.33 -4.19
N LYS A 21 -4.11 1.37 -3.27
CA LYS A 21 -3.31 1.31 -2.04
C LYS A 21 -1.82 1.14 -2.35
N LYS A 22 -1.46 0.27 -3.30
CA LYS A 22 -0.05 0.09 -3.70
C LYS A 22 0.54 1.34 -4.34
N GLU A 23 -0.23 2.06 -5.16
CA GLU A 23 0.20 3.33 -5.77
C GLU A 23 0.38 4.44 -4.73
N LEU A 24 -0.52 4.53 -3.74
CA LEU A 24 -0.39 5.47 -2.63
C LEU A 24 0.83 5.18 -1.76
N ILE A 25 1.12 3.90 -1.47
CA ILE A 25 2.33 3.51 -0.74
C ILE A 25 3.58 3.82 -1.58
N GLY A 26 3.58 3.47 -2.86
CA GLY A 26 4.70 3.73 -3.77
C GLY A 26 5.04 5.21 -3.85
N SER A 27 4.02 6.07 -3.98
CA SER A 27 4.20 7.53 -3.99
C SER A 27 4.62 8.10 -2.62
N GLY A 28 4.13 7.54 -1.51
CA GLY A 28 4.59 7.89 -0.16
C GLY A 28 6.07 7.57 0.05
N ILE A 29 6.50 6.36 -0.34
CA ILE A 29 7.90 5.96 -0.22
C ILE A 29 8.80 6.77 -1.16
N GLN A 30 8.34 7.08 -2.38
CA GLN A 30 9.09 7.95 -3.29
C GLN A 30 9.35 9.33 -2.68
N LYS A 31 8.41 9.90 -1.93
CA LYS A 31 8.60 11.19 -1.25
C LYS A 31 9.62 11.13 -0.11
N ILE A 32 9.68 10.01 0.61
CA ILE A 32 10.53 9.85 1.81
C ILE A 32 11.95 9.41 1.44
N VAL A 33 12.05 8.44 0.52
CA VAL A 33 13.28 7.73 0.16
C VAL A 33 13.85 8.24 -1.17
N GLY A 34 13.06 8.95 -1.99
CA GLY A 34 13.48 9.43 -3.30
C GLY A 34 13.50 8.34 -4.38
N VAL A 35 13.04 7.13 -4.05
CA VAL A 35 13.10 5.95 -4.93
C VAL A 35 11.72 5.56 -5.41
N THR A 36 11.57 5.37 -6.72
CA THR A 36 10.33 4.88 -7.33
C THR A 36 10.25 3.36 -7.17
N ILE A 37 9.28 2.88 -6.40
CA ILE A 37 9.04 1.46 -6.20
C ILE A 37 7.89 1.02 -7.11
N PRO A 38 8.11 0.07 -8.05
CA PRO A 38 7.05 -0.38 -8.94
C PRO A 38 5.98 -1.13 -8.15
N VAL A 39 4.72 -0.93 -8.53
CA VAL A 39 3.53 -1.54 -7.91
C VAL A 39 3.62 -3.07 -7.83
N SER A 40 4.32 -3.70 -8.78
CA SER A 40 4.57 -5.14 -8.85
C SER A 40 5.51 -5.67 -7.76
N SER A 41 6.36 -4.81 -7.22
CA SER A 41 7.29 -5.15 -6.14
C SER A 41 6.68 -4.97 -4.74
N ILE A 42 5.47 -4.41 -4.67
CA ILE A 42 4.70 -4.23 -3.44
C ILE A 42 3.68 -5.37 -3.33
N SER A 43 3.85 -6.20 -2.31
CA SER A 43 2.95 -7.30 -2.00
C SER A 43 2.27 -7.05 -0.66
N PHE A 44 0.96 -7.26 -0.63
CA PHE A 44 0.19 -7.25 0.61
C PHE A 44 -0.06 -8.70 1.03
N SER A 45 0.26 -9.03 2.27
CA SER A 45 -0.16 -10.30 2.86
C SER A 45 -0.71 -10.03 4.25
N LYS A 46 -2.00 -10.34 4.44
CA LYS A 46 -2.77 -10.06 5.66
C LYS A 46 -2.69 -8.58 6.06
N ASN A 47 -1.85 -8.25 7.04
CA ASN A 47 -1.64 -6.91 7.58
C ASN A 47 -0.19 -6.39 7.35
N THR A 48 0.58 -7.07 6.51
CA THR A 48 1.99 -6.78 6.31
C THR A 48 2.25 -6.42 4.85
N ILE A 49 3.01 -5.34 4.64
CA ILE A 49 3.49 -4.95 3.31
C ILE A 49 4.89 -5.51 3.12
N PHE A 50 5.07 -6.26 2.05
CA PHE A 50 6.37 -6.79 1.62
C PHE A 50 6.87 -5.99 0.44
N PHE A 51 8.11 -5.52 0.54
CA PHE A 51 8.81 -4.83 -0.53
C PHE A 51 9.88 -5.74 -1.13
N LYS A 52 9.71 -6.11 -2.39
CA LYS A 52 10.70 -6.86 -3.16
C LYS A 52 11.62 -5.90 -3.93
N VAL A 53 12.49 -5.22 -3.19
CA VAL A 53 13.40 -4.19 -3.72
C VAL A 53 14.87 -4.58 -3.53
N SER A 54 15.79 -3.85 -4.17
CA SER A 54 17.22 -4.10 -4.03
C SER A 54 17.70 -3.87 -2.58
N PRO A 55 18.80 -4.52 -2.15
CA PRO A 55 19.31 -4.39 -0.78
C PRO A 55 19.59 -2.95 -0.36
N ILE A 56 20.07 -2.11 -1.28
CA ILE A 56 20.36 -0.69 -1.02
C ILE A 56 19.08 0.05 -0.63
N ILE A 57 17.99 -0.16 -1.40
CA ILE A 57 16.69 0.46 -1.13
C ILE A 57 16.10 -0.10 0.16
N LYS A 58 16.29 -1.39 0.44
CA LYS A 58 15.83 -2.03 1.68
C LYS A 58 16.48 -1.38 2.92
N THR A 59 17.78 -1.09 2.86
CA THR A 59 18.50 -0.40 3.94
C THR A 59 17.96 1.00 4.15
N GLU A 60 17.72 1.75 3.08
CA GLU A 60 17.20 3.12 3.17
C GLU A 60 15.78 3.18 3.74
N ILE A 61 14.91 2.26 3.31
CA ILE A 61 13.55 2.11 3.87
C ILE A 61 13.62 1.73 5.36
N PHE A 62 14.57 0.85 5.74
CA PHE A 62 14.74 0.45 7.14
C PHE A 62 15.23 1.60 8.02
N LEU A 63 16.14 2.44 7.51
CA LEU A 63 16.62 3.65 8.19
C LEU A 63 15.49 4.65 8.46
N LYS A 64 14.55 4.80 7.52
CA LYS A 64 13.39 5.71 7.63
C LYS A 64 12.09 5.00 8.00
N LYS A 65 12.16 3.85 8.67
CA LYS A 65 10.98 2.99 8.88
C LYS A 65 9.82 3.71 9.56
N GLU A 66 10.11 4.57 10.55
CA GLU A 66 9.09 5.26 11.34
C GLU A 66 8.31 6.27 10.49
N GLU A 67 9.01 7.01 9.63
CA GLU A 67 8.40 7.95 8.69
C GLU A 67 7.53 7.24 7.65
N VAL A 68 8.04 6.12 7.13
CA VAL A 68 7.31 5.28 6.17
C VAL A 68 6.05 4.69 6.83
N LEU A 69 6.17 4.20 8.07
CA LEU A 69 5.05 3.60 8.80
C LEU A 69 3.98 4.65 9.15
N ASN A 70 4.38 5.86 9.55
CA ASN A 70 3.45 6.98 9.78
C ASN A 70 2.72 7.37 8.49
N THR A 71 3.43 7.46 7.37
CA THR A 71 2.82 7.77 6.08
C THR A 71 1.83 6.69 5.65
N ILE A 72 2.15 5.41 5.87
CA ILE A 72 1.24 4.30 5.57
C ILE A 72 -0.02 4.34 6.47
N ARG A 73 0.13 4.69 7.75
CA ARG A 73 -1.01 4.83 8.68
C ARG A 73 -1.97 5.96 8.31
N THR A 74 -1.47 7.03 7.69
CA THR A 74 -2.32 8.14 7.22
C THR A 74 -3.18 7.78 6.01
N VAL A 75 -2.88 6.68 5.31
CA VAL A 75 -3.68 6.25 4.15
C VAL A 75 -4.97 5.54 4.64
N PRO A 76 -6.16 6.01 4.22
CA PRO A 76 -7.42 5.42 4.65
C PRO A 76 -7.52 3.95 4.23
N GLY A 77 -7.80 3.07 5.21
CA GLY A 77 -7.90 1.61 5.01
C GLY A 77 -6.58 0.83 5.15
N LEU A 78 -5.51 1.46 5.67
CA LEU A 78 -4.23 0.82 6.01
C LEU A 78 -3.80 1.06 7.48
N SER A 79 -4.71 1.57 8.31
CA SER A 79 -4.49 1.92 9.72
C SER A 79 -4.09 0.74 10.63
N HIS A 80 -4.32 -0.50 10.19
CA HIS A 80 -4.01 -1.72 10.96
C HIS A 80 -2.65 -2.35 10.64
N ILE A 81 -1.83 -1.70 9.81
CA ILE A 81 -0.51 -2.22 9.45
C ILE A 81 0.47 -1.97 10.59
N THR A 82 1.12 -3.05 11.03
CA THR A 82 2.10 -3.06 12.11
C THR A 82 3.45 -3.53 11.61
N ASP A 83 4.50 -3.07 12.29
CA ASP A 83 5.87 -3.55 12.07
C ASP A 83 5.97 -5.05 12.39
N ILE A 84 6.84 -5.75 11.65
CA ILE A 84 7.15 -7.15 11.94
C ILE A 84 8.23 -7.13 13.03
N LYS A 85 7.87 -7.55 14.25
CA LYS A 85 8.83 -7.75 15.34
C LYS A 85 9.70 -8.97 15.09
#